data_AF-A0A928MVA7-F1
#
_entry.id   AF-A0A928MVA7-F1
#
_cell.length_a   1.000
_cell.length_b   1.000
_cell.length_c   1.000
_cell.angle_alpha   90.00
_cell.angle_beta   90.00
_cell.angle_gamma   90.00
#
_symmetry.space_group_name_H-M   'P 1'
#
loop_
_entity.id
_entity.type
_entity.pdbx_description
1 polymer ?
#
loop_
_entity_poly.entity_id
_entity_poly.type
_entity_poly.pdbx_seq_one_letter_code
_entity_poly.pdbx_strand_id
1 'polypeptide(L)'
;GISQISGASRTTVGGYTEQERPRDTEQFDVSDQRTLDEVVRWLMEMGFIPSFCTACYREGRTGDRFMALCKNGQIQNCCHPNALMTLTEFLQDYASDETKEVGYKMIERELEKIPNEKVKAIAKQNIEDIKNSNRRDFRF
;
A
#
# COMPACT_ATOMS: atom_id res chain seq x y z
N GLY A 1 -9.28 9.13 -10.70
CA GLY A 1 -10.33 8.12 -10.88
C GLY A 1 -9.84 6.70 -10.64
N ILE A 2 -8.58 6.39 -10.95
CA ILE A 2 -7.97 5.08 -10.69
C ILE A 2 -7.77 4.87 -9.18
N SER A 3 -8.03 3.66 -8.69
CA SER A 3 -7.89 3.26 -7.28
C SER A 3 -6.96 2.04 -7.07
N GLN A 4 -6.54 1.37 -8.14
CA GLN A 4 -5.58 0.26 -8.13
C GLN A 4 -4.71 0.33 -9.38
N ILE A 5 -3.43 0.02 -9.23
CA ILE A 5 -2.47 -0.08 -10.33
C ILE A 5 -1.55 -1.29 -10.08
N SER A 6 -0.98 -1.84 -11.15
CA SER A 6 0.08 -2.83 -11.06
C SER A 6 1.44 -2.13 -11.18
N GLY A 7 2.44 -2.56 -10.40
CA GLY A 7 3.81 -2.07 -10.45
C GLY A 7 4.79 -3.22 -10.67
N ALA A 8 5.89 -2.95 -11.39
CA ALA A 8 6.94 -3.93 -11.70
C ALA A 8 6.45 -5.25 -12.32
N SER A 9 5.40 -5.18 -13.15
CA SER A 9 4.80 -6.36 -13.78
C SER A 9 5.76 -7.08 -14.73
N ARG A 10 5.68 -8.42 -14.73
CA ARG A 10 6.29 -9.32 -15.73
C ARG A 10 5.15 -10.07 -16.40
N THR A 11 4.95 -9.87 -17.71
CA THR A 11 3.82 -10.40 -18.47
C THR A 11 4.15 -11.69 -19.22
N THR A 12 5.34 -12.23 -18.97
CA THR A 12 5.83 -13.53 -19.45
C THR A 12 5.55 -14.63 -18.44
N VAL A 13 5.24 -15.85 -18.91
CA VAL A 13 5.16 -17.05 -18.07
C VAL A 13 6.52 -17.30 -17.42
N GLY A 14 6.59 -17.28 -16.08
CA GLY A 14 7.85 -17.42 -15.34
C GLY A 14 8.72 -16.16 -15.31
N GLY A 15 8.28 -15.02 -15.85
CA GLY A 15 9.12 -13.82 -16.05
C GLY A 15 9.66 -13.13 -14.78
N TYR A 16 9.31 -13.60 -13.59
CA TYR A 16 9.86 -13.15 -12.30
C TYR A 16 11.08 -13.98 -11.84
N THR A 17 11.39 -15.12 -12.46
CA THR A 17 12.56 -15.94 -12.08
C THR A 17 13.87 -15.42 -12.67
N GLU A 18 13.78 -14.67 -13.76
CA GLU A 18 14.92 -14.10 -14.48
C GLU A 18 15.09 -12.62 -14.14
N GLN A 19 16.34 -12.19 -13.96
CA GLN A 19 16.65 -10.78 -13.71
C GLN A 19 16.35 -9.93 -14.97
N GLU A 20 16.85 -10.38 -16.12
CA GLU A 20 16.52 -9.78 -17.41
C GLU A 20 15.06 -10.04 -17.78
N ARG A 21 14.43 -9.11 -18.50
CA ARG A 21 13.03 -9.23 -18.92
C ARG A 21 12.96 -10.08 -20.20
N PRO A 22 12.40 -11.30 -20.18
CA PRO A 22 12.18 -12.07 -21.39
C PRO A 22 11.06 -11.41 -22.19
N ARG A 23 11.28 -11.12 -23.48
CA ARG A 23 10.34 -10.40 -24.36
C ARG A 23 9.72 -11.28 -25.44
N ASP A 24 10.13 -12.53 -25.52
CA ASP A 24 9.71 -13.49 -26.55
C ASP A 24 8.34 -14.11 -26.28
N THR A 25 7.89 -14.07 -25.03
CA THR A 25 6.70 -14.77 -24.53
C THR A 25 5.78 -13.87 -23.67
N GLU A 26 5.97 -12.55 -23.76
CA GLU A 26 5.11 -11.57 -23.07
C GLU A 26 3.69 -11.61 -23.66
N GLN A 27 2.67 -11.59 -22.80
CA GLN A 27 1.27 -11.45 -23.24
C GLN A 27 1.03 -10.09 -23.94
N PHE A 28 1.74 -9.06 -23.48
CA PHE A 28 1.78 -7.71 -24.04
C PHE A 28 3.01 -6.97 -23.51
N ASP A 29 3.47 -5.97 -24.28
CA ASP A 29 4.60 -5.12 -23.90
C ASP A 29 4.26 -4.23 -22.71
N VAL A 30 5.13 -4.22 -21.70
CA VAL A 30 4.99 -3.33 -20.55
C VAL A 30 5.74 -2.01 -20.79
N SER A 31 5.01 -0.91 -20.88
CA SER A 31 5.59 0.42 -21.09
C SER A 31 6.22 1.02 -19.82
N ASP A 32 5.72 0.68 -18.62
CA ASP A 32 6.31 1.10 -17.35
C ASP A 32 7.23 0.01 -16.80
N GLN A 33 8.53 0.20 -16.98
CA GLN A 33 9.55 -0.77 -16.58
C GLN A 33 10.21 -0.46 -15.24
N ARG A 34 9.72 0.56 -14.52
CA ARG A 34 10.20 0.91 -13.18
C ARG A 34 10.06 -0.27 -12.22
N THR A 35 10.98 -0.34 -11.28
CA THR A 35 10.92 -1.22 -10.12
C THR A 35 9.75 -0.85 -9.22
N LEU A 36 9.36 -1.76 -8.33
CA LEU A 36 8.27 -1.49 -7.41
C LEU A 36 8.61 -0.33 -6.46
N ASP A 37 9.87 -0.24 -6.02
CA ASP A 37 10.36 0.84 -5.17
C ASP A 37 10.23 2.20 -5.87
N GLU A 38 10.65 2.30 -7.13
CA GLU A 38 10.50 3.53 -7.94
C GLU A 38 9.04 3.93 -8.16
N VAL A 39 8.15 2.96 -8.43
CA VAL A 39 6.71 3.23 -8.59
C VAL A 39 6.11 3.74 -7.28
N VAL A 40 6.41 3.09 -6.15
CA VAL A 40 5.92 3.48 -4.82
C VAL A 40 6.43 4.87 -4.44
N ARG A 41 7.72 5.15 -4.62
CA ARG A 41 8.32 6.46 -4.36
C ARG A 41 7.68 7.55 -5.22
N TRP A 42 7.57 7.31 -6.53
CA TRP A 42 6.95 8.26 -7.45
C TRP A 42 5.52 8.63 -7.05
N LEU A 43 4.71 7.64 -6.65
CA LEU A 43 3.35 7.92 -6.16
C LEU A 43 3.37 8.82 -4.93
N MET A 44 4.30 8.58 -4.00
CA MET A 44 4.44 9.39 -2.79
C MET A 44 4.91 10.82 -3.08
N GLU A 45 5.85 11.00 -4.01
CA GLU A 45 6.29 12.31 -4.48
C GLU A 45 5.16 13.10 -5.14
N MET A 46 4.25 12.42 -5.83
CA MET A 46 3.03 13.01 -6.38
C MET A 46 1.93 13.26 -5.32
N GLY A 47 2.14 12.86 -4.07
CA GLY A 47 1.20 13.04 -2.97
C GLY A 47 0.13 11.96 -2.83
N PHE A 48 0.23 10.85 -3.56
CA PHE A 48 -0.63 9.68 -3.38
C PHE A 48 -0.09 8.76 -2.27
N ILE A 49 -0.97 8.02 -1.61
CA ILE A 49 -0.61 7.05 -0.56
C ILE A 49 -0.67 5.64 -1.18
N PRO A 50 0.47 4.98 -1.47
CA PRO A 50 0.46 3.58 -1.90
C PRO A 50 -0.05 2.70 -0.76
N SER A 51 -0.79 1.64 -1.10
CA SER A 51 -1.34 0.72 -0.12
C SER A 51 -1.31 -0.71 -0.63
N PHE A 52 -0.99 -1.63 0.28
CA PHE A 52 -1.03 -3.08 0.06
C PHE A 52 -2.14 -3.74 0.90
N CYS A 53 -3.18 -2.97 1.22
CA CYS A 53 -4.26 -3.39 2.11
C CYS A 53 -5.08 -4.54 1.54
N THR A 54 -5.30 -5.55 2.36
CA THR A 54 -6.18 -6.69 2.09
C THR A 54 -7.19 -6.89 3.24
N ALA A 55 -7.38 -5.89 4.09
CA ALA A 55 -8.24 -5.96 5.28
C ALA A 55 -9.71 -6.21 4.94
N CYS A 56 -10.23 -5.73 3.81
CA CYS A 56 -11.62 -6.00 3.43
C CYS A 56 -11.88 -7.51 3.24
N TYR A 57 -10.91 -8.22 2.67
CA TYR A 57 -10.99 -9.67 2.51
C TYR A 57 -11.03 -10.39 3.88
N ARG A 58 -10.10 -10.05 4.78
CA ARG A 58 -9.98 -10.71 6.09
C ARG A 58 -11.13 -10.40 7.04
N GLU A 59 -11.68 -9.20 6.98
CA GLU A 59 -12.82 -8.78 7.81
C GLU A 59 -14.18 -9.19 7.21
N GLY A 60 -14.19 -9.98 6.13
CA GLY A 60 -15.44 -10.42 5.48
C GLY A 60 -16.27 -9.28 4.88
N ARG A 61 -15.63 -8.16 4.53
CA ARG A 61 -16.23 -7.00 3.86
C ARG A 61 -16.17 -7.22 2.35
N THR A 62 -17.03 -8.10 1.85
CA THR A 62 -17.18 -8.41 0.43
C THR A 62 -18.62 -8.15 -0.02
N GLY A 63 -18.85 -7.98 -1.33
CA GLY A 63 -20.18 -7.79 -1.90
C GLY A 63 -20.95 -6.61 -1.31
N ASP A 64 -22.18 -6.87 -0.85
CA ASP A 64 -23.09 -5.88 -0.28
C ASP A 64 -22.56 -5.24 1.02
N ARG A 65 -21.83 -6.01 1.84
CA ARG A 65 -21.24 -5.51 3.10
C ARG A 65 -20.17 -4.46 2.84
N PHE A 66 -19.34 -4.67 1.82
CA PHE A 66 -18.38 -3.65 1.36
C PHE A 66 -19.10 -2.41 0.84
N MET A 67 -20.11 -2.60 -0.01
CA MET A 67 -20.83 -1.49 -0.61
C MET A 67 -21.58 -0.64 0.43
N ALA A 68 -22.11 -1.26 1.48
CA ALA A 68 -22.73 -0.55 2.60
C ALA A 68 -21.72 0.40 3.29
N LEU A 69 -20.51 -0.10 3.57
CA LEU A 69 -19.41 0.68 4.16
C LEU A 69 -18.88 1.77 3.22
N CYS A 70 -18.88 1.53 1.91
CA CYS A 70 -18.43 2.52 0.95
C CYS A 70 -19.46 3.65 0.80
N LYS A 71 -20.74 3.30 0.65
CA LYS A 71 -21.83 4.27 0.39
C LYS A 71 -22.17 5.15 1.60
N ASN A 72 -21.90 4.68 2.81
CA ASN A 72 -22.10 5.46 4.04
C ASN A 72 -20.86 6.30 4.43
N GLY A 73 -19.82 6.33 3.58
CA GLY A 73 -18.60 7.10 3.82
C GLY A 73 -17.72 6.59 4.96
N GLN A 74 -18.03 5.44 5.57
CA GLN A 74 -17.25 4.88 6.67
C GLN A 74 -15.93 4.24 6.20
N ILE A 75 -15.79 4.00 4.90
CA ILE A 75 -14.58 3.41 4.30
C ILE A 75 -13.30 4.20 4.65
N GLN A 76 -13.37 5.51 4.83
CA GLN A 76 -12.21 6.34 5.21
C GLN A 76 -11.67 5.99 6.61
N ASN A 77 -12.54 5.53 7.52
CA ASN A 77 -12.15 5.19 8.90
C ASN A 77 -11.36 3.89 9.00
N CYS A 78 -11.36 3.06 7.95
CA CYS A 78 -10.56 1.84 7.89
C CYS A 78 -9.52 1.86 6.78
N CYS A 79 -9.86 2.34 5.57
CA CYS A 79 -8.95 2.30 4.44
C CYS A 79 -7.76 3.26 4.59
N HIS A 80 -7.98 4.47 5.11
CA HIS A 80 -6.88 5.41 5.32
C HIS A 80 -5.86 4.88 6.34
N PRO A 81 -6.23 4.48 7.57
CA PRO A 81 -5.25 3.93 8.51
C PRO A 81 -4.64 2.61 8.02
N ASN A 82 -5.40 1.74 7.36
CA ASN A 82 -4.84 0.52 6.74
C ASN A 82 -3.82 0.84 5.64
N ALA A 83 -4.02 1.91 4.87
CA ALA A 83 -3.05 2.36 3.87
C ALA A 83 -1.72 2.75 4.53
N LEU A 84 -1.77 3.52 5.63
CA LEU A 84 -0.56 3.94 6.35
C LEU A 84 0.18 2.76 6.99
N MET A 85 -0.56 1.82 7.59
CA MET A 85 0.05 0.61 8.18
C MET A 85 0.72 -0.26 7.11
N THR A 86 0.01 -0.59 6.03
CA THR A 86 0.55 -1.44 4.95
C THR A 86 1.70 -0.78 4.19
N LEU A 87 1.67 0.55 4.04
CA LEU A 87 2.81 1.30 3.53
C LEU A 87 4.01 1.21 4.48
N THR A 88 3.80 1.36 5.80
CA THR A 88 4.87 1.22 6.80
C THR A 88 5.53 -0.15 6.72
N GLU A 89 4.76 -1.22 6.54
CA GLU A 89 5.30 -2.58 6.35
C GLU A 89 6.18 -2.65 5.10
N PHE A 90 5.70 -2.12 3.96
CA PHE A 90 6.50 -2.07 2.74
C PHE A 90 7.81 -1.30 2.95
N LEU A 91 7.75 -0.17 3.65
CA LEU A 91 8.93 0.64 3.94
C LEU A 91 9.94 -0.10 4.80
N GLN A 92 9.50 -0.88 5.79
CA GLN A 92 10.39 -1.65 6.65
C GLN A 92 11.02 -2.84 5.91
N ASP A 93 10.21 -3.55 5.13
CA ASP A 93 10.57 -4.88 4.66
C ASP A 93 11.25 -4.87 3.28
N TYR A 94 10.96 -3.87 2.43
CA TYR A 94 11.35 -3.92 1.02
C TYR A 94 11.94 -2.62 0.44
N ALA A 95 11.65 -1.46 1.04
CA ALA A 95 11.97 -0.17 0.43
C ALA A 95 13.45 0.23 0.55
N SER A 96 13.93 0.97 -0.45
CA SER A 96 15.22 1.67 -0.38
C SER A 96 15.20 2.80 0.65
N ASP A 97 16.38 3.27 1.08
CA ASP A 97 16.48 4.33 2.08
C ASP A 97 15.88 5.66 1.59
N GLU A 98 16.02 5.96 0.30
CA GLU A 98 15.39 7.14 -0.33
C GLU A 98 13.86 7.05 -0.26
N THR A 99 13.30 5.87 -0.57
CA THR A 99 11.86 5.63 -0.52
C THR A 99 11.34 5.66 0.93
N LYS A 100 12.11 5.14 1.89
CA LYS A 100 11.81 5.25 3.33
C LYS A 100 11.71 6.70 3.79
N GLU A 101 12.65 7.56 3.38
CA GLU A 101 12.63 8.97 3.79
C GLU A 101 11.36 9.68 3.34
N VAL A 102 10.98 9.53 2.07
CA VAL A 102 9.75 10.12 1.51
C VAL A 102 8.51 9.52 2.19
N GLY A 103 8.50 8.20 2.37
CA GLY A 103 7.37 7.47 2.91
C GLY A 103 7.06 7.77 4.38
N TYR A 104 8.08 7.86 5.25
CA TYR A 104 7.84 8.20 6.66
C TYR A 104 7.35 9.63 6.85
N LYS A 105 7.90 10.59 6.09
CA LYS A 105 7.39 11.97 6.09
C LYS A 105 5.92 12.04 5.66
N MET A 106 5.55 11.25 4.64
CA MET A 106 4.16 11.13 4.22
C MET A 106 3.29 10.52 5.33
N ILE A 107 3.69 9.39 5.91
CA ILE A 107 2.93 8.71 6.96
C ILE A 107 2.63 9.65 8.14
N GLU A 108 3.63 10.39 8.61
CA GLU A 108 3.46 11.35 9.71
C GLU A 108 2.42 12.43 9.36
N ARG A 109 2.51 13.02 8.17
CA ARG A 109 1.55 14.03 7.72
C ARG A 109 0.13 13.48 7.56
N GLU A 110 -0.02 12.28 7.00
CA GLU A 110 -1.33 11.68 6.74
C GLU A 110 -1.99 11.12 8.02
N LEU A 111 -1.21 10.64 9.00
CA LEU A 111 -1.71 10.26 10.32
C LEU A 111 -2.47 11.41 10.99
N GLU A 112 -1.95 12.64 10.86
CA GLU A 112 -2.58 13.82 11.44
C GLU A 112 -3.93 14.17 10.80
N LYS A 113 -4.21 13.66 9.59
CA LYS A 113 -5.47 13.89 8.89
C LYS A 113 -6.58 12.91 9.26
N ILE A 114 -6.29 11.89 10.08
CA ILE A 114 -7.33 10.95 10.56
C ILE A 114 -8.20 11.68 11.59
N PRO A 115 -9.50 11.92 11.32
CA PRO A 115 -10.35 12.75 12.19
C PRO A 115 -10.79 12.03 13.47
N ASN A 116 -10.83 10.70 13.46
CA ASN A 116 -11.23 9.92 14.61
C ASN A 116 -10.00 9.65 15.50
N GLU A 117 -9.92 10.35 16.63
CA GLU A 117 -8.79 10.26 17.57
C GLU A 117 -8.50 8.83 18.06
N LYS A 118 -9.54 8.00 18.26
CA LYS A 118 -9.35 6.60 18.67
C LYS A 118 -8.70 5.79 17.54
N VAL A 119 -9.17 5.95 16.31
CA VAL A 119 -8.58 5.28 15.14
C VAL A 119 -7.15 5.76 14.91
N LYS A 120 -6.91 7.07 15.02
CA LYS A 120 -5.58 7.68 14.89
C LYS A 120 -4.60 7.12 15.94
N ALA A 121 -5.02 7.03 17.20
CA ALA A 121 -4.19 6.47 18.26
C ALA A 121 -3.82 4.99 18.01
N ILE A 122 -4.80 4.17 17.60
CA ILE A 122 -4.56 2.76 17.26
C ILE A 122 -3.61 2.65 16.05
N ALA A 123 -3.83 3.44 15.00
CA ALA A 123 -2.99 3.42 13.81
C ALA A 123 -1.55 3.82 14.14
N LYS A 124 -1.37 4.86 14.97
CA LYS A 124 -0.06 5.30 15.44
C LYS A 124 0.66 4.21 16.24
N GLN A 125 -0.03 3.55 17.17
CA GLN A 125 0.55 2.45 17.93
C GLN A 125 0.95 1.28 17.03
N ASN A 126 0.09 0.88 16.09
CA ASN A 126 0.38 -0.22 15.17
C ASN A 126 1.57 0.10 14.26
N ILE A 127 1.68 1.34 13.78
CA ILE A 127 2.82 1.80 12.98
C ILE A 127 4.12 1.72 13.79
N GLU A 128 4.08 2.11 15.07
CA GLU A 128 5.23 2.00 15.96
C GLU A 128 5.62 0.53 16.22
N ASP A 129 4.62 -0.34 16.42
CA ASP A 129 4.84 -1.78 16.54
C ASP A 129 5.45 -2.37 15.27
N ILE A 130 5.02 -1.95 14.07
CA ILE A 130 5.60 -2.40 12.79
C ILE A 130 7.07 -1.95 12.69
N LYS A 131 7.40 -0.72 13.10
CA LYS A 131 8.77 -0.18 13.05
C LYS A 131 9.73 -0.86 14.02
N ASN A 132 9.25 -1.19 15.23
CA ASN A 132 10.11 -1.65 16.33
C ASN A 132 10.02 -3.15 16.61
N SER A 133 9.16 -3.89 15.90
CA SER A 133 8.98 -5.32 16.10
C SER A 133 8.75 -6.06 14.78
N ASN A 134 8.73 -7.40 14.85
CA ASN A 134 8.38 -8.26 13.71
C ASN A 134 6.87 -8.48 13.57
N ARG A 135 6.02 -7.68 14.23
CA ARG A 135 4.56 -7.76 14.06
C ARG A 135 4.15 -7.14 12.73
N ARG A 136 3.29 -7.84 12.00
CA ARG A 136 2.76 -7.46 10.68
C ARG A 136 1.27 -7.80 10.60
N ASP A 137 0.64 -7.38 9.52
CA ASP A 137 -0.76 -7.63 9.15
C ASP A 137 -1.80 -7.04 10.12
N PHE A 138 -1.48 -5.88 10.70
CA PHE A 138 -2.47 -5.08 11.44
C PHE A 138 -3.57 -4.58 10.52
N ARG A 139 -4.80 -4.49 11.04
CA ARG A 139 -5.97 -4.11 10.25
C ARG A 139 -7.09 -3.50 11.08
N PHE A 140 -7.85 -2.62 10.43
CA PHE A 140 -9.16 -2.09 10.82
C PHE A 140 -10.25 -2.62 9.89
#